data_AF-A0A6A5KER0-F1
#
_entry.id   AF-A0A6A5KER0-F1
#
_cell.length_a   1.000
_cell.length_b   1.000
_cell.length_c   1.000
_cell.angle_alpha   90.00
_cell.angle_beta   90.00
_cell.angle_gamma   90.00
#
_symmetry.space_group_name_H-M   'P 1'
#
loop_
_entity.id
_entity.type
_entity.pdbx_description
1 polymer ?
#
loop_
_entity_poly.entity_id
_entity_poly.type
_entity_poly.pdbx_seq_one_letter_code
_entity_poly.pdbx_strand_id
1 'polypeptide(L)'
;MYIDTVSANSRSLRPQIIISPSPYNEHAEPLLETVNGDDAPPPTYLEATTPGLYSSRLSREEGARLLSLDGREARDAAFKEEQYGRRSLRQHCHKKTWLKFIVAVLVVMFLAAMMALMLASVARRRDKQAAVAVPSASAQTAQDEATHPEGFIDDGSERPDLIAIPWPKPFAPTSATQKKTGFPIRWPAKCGKNYNVKTEEYDFGKPTELNIQEAVHQLDGSYKRVTGWIHVAPAPADQAPGTIQARMSYAVSSSVDINSIQYAATATGLTIGDPSFPDGFNGVRPGTACLGMSVVLYMAAGATLETLNIASTHMGMQIHNGTDLSVTNATSISLTTGTLDVVAFPSRETHVKTISGSISGKYALANLLSIKTKSGSVNINVSPQEAPAAEEAAPAIFKVDSLSGSLRIDFDRKHIPDRDYQTYINTTVGSIDGTLIHGSRTEINSVAGFVTAAVLPFKSGPYQSEIYTHTHSGQTLFTLRAPYQARNVPMTGLVSTHKSTSGGLNVTYPAEWTGFVDGTSLSGALHLQGQALELVTENDVPRENHVEAKKGDVAGSTLSFGTVSGACEIRIGKV
;
A
#
# COMPACT_ATOMS: atom_id res chain seq x y z
N MET A 1 -42.34 -1.75 23.79
CA MET A 1 -42.48 -1.13 25.13
C MET A 1 -41.92 0.28 25.02
N TYR A 2 -42.72 1.34 25.20
CA TYR A 2 -42.22 2.72 25.03
C TYR A 2 -41.46 3.16 26.29
N ILE A 3 -40.25 3.71 26.10
CA ILE A 3 -39.47 4.37 27.15
C ILE A 3 -39.50 5.87 26.85
N ASP A 4 -39.97 6.65 27.81
CA ASP A 4 -39.96 8.12 27.73
C ASP A 4 -38.55 8.66 27.99
N THR A 5 -37.94 9.21 26.94
CA THR A 5 -36.60 9.81 26.97
C THR A 5 -36.56 11.17 27.67
N VAL A 6 -37.70 11.83 27.90
CA VAL A 6 -37.78 13.07 28.67
C VAL A 6 -37.60 12.77 30.16
N SER A 7 -38.25 11.73 30.69
CA SER A 7 -38.10 11.29 32.08
C SER A 7 -36.66 10.94 32.46
N ALA A 8 -35.88 10.34 31.57
CA ALA A 8 -34.50 9.94 31.84
C ALA A 8 -33.57 11.14 32.13
N ASN A 9 -33.68 12.22 31.35
CA ASN A 9 -32.82 13.40 31.47
C ASN A 9 -33.08 14.24 32.74
N SER A 10 -34.21 14.04 33.42
CA SER A 10 -34.63 14.84 34.58
C SER A 10 -33.85 14.59 35.88
N ARG A 11 -33.06 13.51 35.98
CA ARG A 11 -32.56 12.98 37.26
C ARG A 11 -31.15 13.42 37.69
N SER A 12 -30.58 14.48 37.10
CA SER A 12 -29.29 15.06 37.53
C SER A 12 -29.47 16.21 38.53
N LEU A 13 -29.39 15.90 39.82
CA LEU A 13 -29.61 16.88 40.90
C LEU A 13 -28.46 17.90 41.05
N ARG A 14 -28.81 19.19 41.06
CA ARG A 14 -28.14 20.24 41.85
C ARG A 14 -29.18 20.98 42.71
N PRO A 15 -28.79 21.52 43.88
CA PRO A 15 -29.73 21.92 44.91
C PRO A 15 -30.52 23.19 44.58
N GLN A 16 -31.70 23.29 45.19
CA GLN A 16 -32.65 24.38 45.02
C GLN A 16 -32.17 25.70 45.66
N ILE A 17 -32.59 26.82 45.08
CA ILE A 17 -32.75 28.10 45.78
C ILE A 17 -34.23 28.49 45.64
N ILE A 18 -34.90 28.74 46.76
CA ILE A 18 -36.34 29.02 46.81
C ILE A 18 -36.55 30.53 46.76
N ILE A 19 -37.19 31.03 45.69
CA ILE A 19 -37.86 32.34 45.69
C ILE A 19 -39.20 32.24 44.95
N SER A 20 -40.25 32.71 45.61
CA SER A 20 -41.63 32.93 45.15
C SER A 20 -42.26 33.94 46.13
N PRO A 21 -43.29 34.75 45.79
CA PRO A 21 -44.33 34.46 44.78
C PRO A 21 -44.77 35.63 43.88
N SER A 22 -45.59 35.35 42.86
CA SER A 22 -46.94 35.93 42.67
C SER A 22 -47.57 35.46 41.34
N PRO A 23 -48.91 35.44 41.18
CA PRO A 23 -49.58 34.80 40.04
C PRO A 23 -50.19 35.77 39.03
N TYR A 24 -50.42 35.30 37.80
CA TYR A 24 -51.48 35.81 36.90
C TYR A 24 -51.98 34.70 35.95
N ASN A 25 -53.18 34.90 35.41
CA ASN A 25 -53.84 34.09 34.36
C ASN A 25 -53.08 34.21 32.99
N GLU A 26 -53.43 33.55 31.87
CA GLU A 26 -54.77 33.17 31.38
C GLU A 26 -54.76 32.07 30.27
N HIS A 27 -55.92 31.82 29.66
CA HIS A 27 -56.22 30.71 28.76
C HIS A 27 -55.58 30.77 27.36
N ALA A 28 -55.27 29.59 26.80
CA ALA A 28 -55.43 29.29 25.37
C ALA A 28 -55.52 27.78 25.11
N GLU A 29 -56.64 27.30 24.56
CA GLU A 29 -56.64 26.11 23.70
C GLU A 29 -56.25 26.55 22.26
N PRO A 30 -55.89 25.63 21.36
CA PRO A 30 -56.94 25.20 20.43
C PRO A 30 -56.85 23.73 19.91
N LEU A 31 -58.04 23.20 19.62
CA LEU A 31 -58.40 22.30 18.51
C LEU A 31 -57.71 20.92 18.37
N LEU A 32 -58.54 19.90 18.52
CA LEU A 32 -58.38 18.58 17.89
C LEU A 32 -58.70 18.66 16.39
N GLU A 33 -57.87 18.05 15.54
CA GLU A 33 -58.31 17.55 14.23
C GLU A 33 -58.32 16.02 14.24
N THR A 34 -59.41 15.42 13.77
CA THR A 34 -59.56 13.96 13.65
C THR A 34 -59.23 13.50 12.25
N VAL A 35 -58.12 12.76 12.10
CA VAL A 35 -57.78 12.03 10.87
C VAL A 35 -57.89 10.53 11.12
N ASN A 36 -58.91 9.91 10.52
CA ASN A 36 -58.96 8.45 10.38
C ASN A 36 -58.16 8.05 9.14
N GLY A 37 -57.26 7.06 9.24
CA GLY A 37 -56.53 6.54 8.08
C GLY A 37 -55.55 5.42 8.46
N ASP A 38 -55.93 4.19 8.09
CA ASP A 38 -55.13 2.97 7.97
C ASP A 38 -54.14 2.60 9.10
N ASP A 39 -54.49 1.55 9.87
CA ASP A 39 -53.61 0.82 10.78
C ASP A 39 -52.50 0.02 10.03
N ALA A 40 -51.60 0.75 9.37
CA ALA A 40 -50.26 0.22 9.10
C ALA A 40 -49.45 0.32 10.40
N PRO A 41 -48.87 -0.78 10.93
CA PRO A 41 -48.01 -0.68 12.10
C PRO A 41 -46.84 0.26 11.79
N PRO A 42 -46.47 1.19 12.69
CA PRO A 42 -45.38 2.12 12.44
C PRO A 42 -44.10 1.33 12.15
N PRO A 43 -43.29 1.75 11.16
CA PRO A 43 -42.12 0.98 10.74
C PRO A 43 -41.21 0.76 11.94
N THR A 44 -40.94 -0.52 12.26
CA THR A 44 -40.12 -0.92 13.41
C THR A 44 -38.66 -0.53 13.17
N TYR A 45 -38.35 0.70 13.54
CA TYR A 45 -37.00 1.24 13.63
C TYR A 45 -36.47 0.99 15.05
N LEU A 46 -35.30 0.36 15.13
CA LEU A 46 -34.58 0.15 16.38
C LEU A 46 -33.35 1.06 16.41
N GLU A 47 -33.12 1.68 17.57
CA GLU A 47 -31.90 2.38 17.93
C GLU A 47 -31.58 2.05 19.39
N ALA A 48 -30.55 1.22 19.59
CA ALA A 48 -30.06 0.78 20.90
C ALA A 48 -28.65 1.35 21.12
N THR A 49 -28.38 1.92 22.30
CA THR A 49 -27.11 2.61 22.59
C THR A 49 -26.65 2.37 24.03
N THR A 50 -25.73 1.42 24.23
CA THR A 50 -25.11 1.20 25.54
C THR A 50 -24.07 2.31 25.82
N PRO A 51 -24.13 3.02 26.96
CA PRO A 51 -23.24 4.13 27.23
C PRO A 51 -21.82 3.64 27.53
N GLY A 52 -20.86 4.04 26.69
CA GLY A 52 -19.44 3.90 26.98
C GLY A 52 -19.05 4.80 28.17
N LEU A 53 -18.19 4.31 29.06
CA LEU A 53 -17.82 4.98 30.33
C LEU A 53 -16.87 6.18 30.12
N TYR A 54 -17.32 7.20 29.40
CA TYR A 54 -16.66 8.49 29.28
C TYR A 54 -16.77 9.29 30.59
N SER A 55 -15.88 9.00 31.55
CA SER A 55 -15.59 9.94 32.63
C SER A 55 -15.05 11.23 32.00
N SER A 56 -15.78 12.34 32.16
CA SER A 56 -15.50 13.63 31.51
C SER A 56 -14.31 14.35 32.13
N ARG A 57 -13.08 13.86 31.87
CA ARG A 57 -11.86 14.61 32.14
C ARG A 57 -11.74 15.80 31.19
N LEU A 58 -12.14 16.96 31.69
CA LEU A 58 -11.88 18.27 31.08
C LEU A 58 -10.40 18.39 30.67
N SER A 59 -10.17 18.86 29.44
CA SER A 59 -8.83 19.04 28.91
C SER A 59 -8.14 20.24 29.57
N ARG A 60 -7.37 19.97 30.63
CA ARG A 60 -6.36 20.91 31.14
C ARG A 60 -5.21 20.18 31.84
N GLU A 61 -4.01 20.39 31.28
CA GLU A 61 -2.70 20.40 31.95
C GLU A 61 -2.49 19.44 33.14
N GLU A 62 -2.20 18.16 32.89
CA GLU A 62 -1.37 17.39 33.83
C GLU A 62 -0.54 16.32 33.13
N GLY A 63 0.77 16.55 33.05
CA GLY A 63 1.76 15.62 32.51
C GLY A 63 2.68 15.10 33.62
N ALA A 64 2.91 13.78 33.63
CA ALA A 64 3.67 13.02 34.62
C ALA A 64 3.02 12.90 36.02
N ARG A 65 3.44 11.85 36.74
CA ARG A 65 2.90 11.32 38.02
C ARG A 65 1.54 10.60 37.87
N LEU A 66 1.32 9.42 38.47
CA LEU A 66 2.20 8.57 39.27
C LEU A 66 1.89 7.07 39.05
N LEU A 67 2.93 6.24 39.01
CA LEU A 67 2.86 4.83 39.39
C LEU A 67 3.12 4.74 40.90
N SER A 68 2.07 4.69 41.72
CA SER A 68 2.17 4.31 43.14
C SER A 68 0.81 4.14 43.81
N LEU A 69 0.23 2.94 43.75
CA LEU A 69 -0.48 2.33 44.89
C LEU A 69 -0.73 0.85 44.56
N ASP A 70 0.01 -0.05 45.22
CA ASP A 70 -0.38 -1.46 45.33
C ASP A 70 0.17 -2.00 46.66
N GLY A 71 -0.58 -2.91 47.29
CA GLY A 71 -0.60 -3.04 48.75
C GLY A 71 -1.03 -4.40 49.29
N ARG A 72 -0.82 -5.47 48.51
CA ARG A 72 -1.24 -6.87 48.80
C ARG A 72 -2.77 -7.08 48.64
N GLU A 73 -3.28 -8.29 48.44
CA GLU A 73 -2.63 -9.60 48.52
C GLU A 73 -3.23 -10.60 47.50
N ALA A 74 -2.37 -11.26 46.71
CA ALA A 74 -2.74 -12.43 45.90
C ALA A 74 -1.50 -13.33 45.77
N ARG A 75 -1.60 -14.57 46.25
CA ARG A 75 -0.57 -15.61 46.11
C ARG A 75 -0.87 -16.51 44.92
N ASP A 76 0.07 -17.42 44.64
CA ASP A 76 -0.11 -18.63 43.84
C ASP A 76 -0.25 -18.45 42.31
N ALA A 77 0.79 -17.87 41.71
CA ALA A 77 1.13 -18.02 40.29
C ALA A 77 2.63 -18.35 40.05
N ALA A 78 3.24 -19.08 40.98
CA ALA A 78 4.66 -19.42 40.90
C ALA A 78 4.90 -20.72 40.11
N PHE A 79 5.22 -20.62 38.81
CA PHE A 79 6.29 -21.39 38.14
C PHE A 79 6.48 -20.95 36.67
N LYS A 80 7.73 -20.98 36.20
CA LYS A 80 8.18 -20.64 34.82
C LYS A 80 8.12 -19.16 34.40
N GLU A 81 8.89 -18.30 35.06
CA GLU A 81 9.46 -17.12 34.42
C GLU A 81 10.97 -17.01 34.72
N GLU A 82 11.80 -17.58 33.84
CA GLU A 82 13.22 -17.23 33.71
C GLU A 82 13.56 -16.99 32.24
N GLN A 83 14.52 -16.08 32.00
CA GLN A 83 15.00 -15.65 30.68
C GLN A 83 13.96 -14.98 29.76
N TYR A 84 13.68 -13.69 29.99
CA TYR A 84 14.04 -12.62 29.01
C TYR A 84 13.86 -11.18 29.58
N GLY A 85 14.66 -10.84 30.60
CA GLY A 85 14.66 -9.49 31.18
C GLY A 85 15.11 -8.39 30.21
N ARG A 86 14.16 -7.54 29.75
CA ARG A 86 14.42 -6.36 28.89
C ARG A 86 15.31 -5.30 29.56
N ARG A 87 16.64 -5.43 29.44
CA ARG A 87 17.57 -4.33 29.74
C ARG A 87 17.47 -3.24 28.66
N SER A 88 17.25 -1.98 29.07
CA SER A 88 17.03 -0.90 28.11
C SER A 88 18.29 -0.50 27.33
N LEU A 89 18.19 -0.45 26.00
CA LEU A 89 19.30 -0.08 25.11
C LEU A 89 19.78 1.37 25.30
N ARG A 90 18.92 2.28 25.80
CA ARG A 90 19.24 3.71 25.99
C ARG A 90 20.44 3.97 26.92
N GLN A 91 20.64 3.16 27.96
CA GLN A 91 21.77 3.35 28.89
C GLN A 91 23.13 2.93 28.28
N HIS A 92 23.16 2.00 27.32
CA HIS A 92 24.43 1.50 26.77
C HIS A 92 25.02 2.43 25.70
N CYS A 93 24.18 3.05 24.87
CA CYS A 93 24.64 4.00 23.85
C CYS A 93 25.38 5.21 24.46
N HIS A 94 24.85 5.81 25.52
CA HIS A 94 25.48 6.98 26.16
C HIS A 94 26.87 6.69 26.73
N LYS A 95 27.09 5.54 27.37
CA LYS A 95 28.43 5.17 27.85
C LYS A 95 29.41 4.94 26.69
N LYS A 96 28.95 4.34 25.58
CA LYS A 96 29.82 4.00 24.44
C LYS A 96 30.17 5.19 23.55
N THR A 97 29.33 6.24 23.48
CA THR A 97 29.70 7.52 22.86
C THR A 97 30.57 8.37 23.76
N TRP A 98 30.26 8.47 25.06
CA TRP A 98 31.03 9.27 26.01
C TRP A 98 32.47 8.76 26.17
N LEU A 99 32.68 7.43 26.25
CA LEU A 99 34.02 6.85 26.29
C LEU A 99 34.84 7.16 25.02
N LYS A 100 34.23 7.12 23.84
CA LYS A 100 34.88 7.54 22.58
C LYS A 100 35.27 9.01 22.60
N PHE A 101 34.43 9.87 23.18
CA PHE A 101 34.70 11.31 23.30
C PHE A 101 35.88 11.59 24.23
N ILE A 102 35.95 10.89 25.38
CA ILE A 102 37.09 10.97 26.31
C ILE A 102 38.40 10.52 25.64
N VAL A 103 38.38 9.40 24.91
CA VAL A 103 39.57 8.92 24.16
C VAL A 103 40.00 9.93 23.10
N ALA A 104 39.06 10.53 22.35
CA ALA A 104 39.38 11.56 21.36
C ALA A 104 40.01 12.82 21.99
N VAL A 105 39.47 13.29 23.12
CA VAL A 105 40.04 14.43 23.87
C VAL A 105 41.44 14.11 24.40
N LEU A 106 41.67 12.90 24.93
CA LEU A 106 42.99 12.47 25.39
C LEU A 106 44.02 12.41 24.24
N VAL A 107 43.63 11.92 23.06
CA VAL A 107 44.51 11.91 21.87
C VAL A 107 44.85 13.34 21.42
N VAL A 108 43.88 14.26 21.40
CA VAL A 108 44.13 15.68 21.07
C VAL A 108 45.05 16.34 22.10
N MET A 109 44.86 16.09 23.39
CA MET A 109 45.76 16.57 24.46
C MET A 109 47.18 16.02 24.31
N PHE A 110 47.34 14.75 23.93
CA PHE A 110 48.66 14.14 23.71
C PHE A 110 49.36 14.72 22.47
N LEU A 111 48.62 14.98 21.39
CA LEU A 111 49.15 15.65 20.19
C LEU A 111 49.53 17.11 20.46
N ALA A 112 48.75 17.82 21.29
CA ALA A 112 49.08 19.18 21.72
C ALA A 112 50.35 19.22 22.58
N ALA A 113 50.50 18.27 23.52
CA ALA A 113 51.72 18.14 24.33
C ALA A 113 52.96 17.77 23.48
N MET A 114 52.80 16.87 22.50
CA MET A 114 53.84 16.54 21.52
C MET A 114 54.24 17.76 20.68
N MET A 115 53.29 18.57 20.20
CA MET A 115 53.59 19.82 19.49
C MET A 115 54.28 20.86 20.39
N ALA A 116 53.88 20.99 21.65
CA ALA A 116 54.54 21.88 22.60
C ALA A 116 56.00 21.48 22.85
N LEU A 117 56.28 20.17 23.01
CA LEU A 117 57.64 19.63 23.13
C LEU A 117 58.46 19.86 21.86
N MET A 118 57.87 19.63 20.68
CA MET A 118 58.52 19.90 19.39
C MET A 118 58.86 21.39 19.24
N LEU A 119 57.93 22.30 19.53
CA LEU A 119 58.16 23.75 19.48
C LEU A 119 59.25 24.19 20.48
N ALA A 120 59.25 23.67 21.70
CA ALA A 120 60.29 23.92 22.69
C ALA A 120 61.68 23.42 22.22
N SER A 121 61.75 22.30 21.50
CA SER A 121 63.00 21.80 20.91
C SER A 121 63.50 22.64 19.72
N VAL A 122 62.60 23.16 18.90
CA VAL A 122 62.92 24.00 17.72
C VAL A 122 63.36 25.40 18.14
N ALA A 123 62.78 25.95 19.21
CA ALA A 123 63.17 27.25 19.77
C ALA A 123 64.66 27.35 20.16
N ARG A 124 65.34 26.21 20.40
CA ARG A 124 66.77 26.17 20.74
C ARG A 124 67.71 26.07 19.52
N ARG A 125 67.18 26.18 18.28
CA ARG A 125 67.96 26.12 17.03
C ARG A 125 67.43 27.08 15.94
N ARG A 126 67.28 28.38 16.22
CA ARG A 126 67.09 29.37 15.13
C ARG A 126 67.62 30.80 15.31
N ASP A 127 68.66 30.99 16.12
CA ASP A 127 69.55 32.15 15.94
C ASP A 127 70.38 32.00 14.65
N LYS A 128 69.78 32.36 13.50
CA LYS A 128 70.44 32.97 12.32
C LYS A 128 69.48 33.19 11.15
N GLN A 129 69.74 34.30 10.45
CA GLN A 129 69.33 34.66 9.08
C GLN A 129 67.84 34.97 8.80
N ALA A 130 67.56 36.28 8.78
CA ALA A 130 66.59 36.91 7.87
C ALA A 130 67.25 37.09 6.46
N ALA A 131 66.68 37.70 5.41
CA ALA A 131 65.46 38.52 5.22
C ALA A 131 65.04 38.51 3.72
N VAL A 132 64.27 39.53 3.27
CA VAL A 132 64.02 39.96 1.86
C VAL A 132 62.99 39.11 1.06
N ALA A 133 62.21 39.64 0.08
CA ALA A 133 61.33 40.83 -0.02
C ALA A 133 60.50 40.71 -1.34
N VAL A 134 59.43 41.51 -1.52
CA VAL A 134 58.51 41.46 -2.70
C VAL A 134 58.55 42.78 -3.50
N PRO A 135 58.53 42.72 -4.85
CA PRO A 135 57.52 43.41 -5.69
C PRO A 135 57.16 42.65 -6.99
N SER A 136 56.33 43.11 -7.96
CA SER A 136 54.99 43.74 -7.98
C SER A 136 54.52 43.95 -9.45
N ALA A 137 53.21 44.23 -9.67
CA ALA A 137 52.61 44.87 -10.87
C ALA A 137 52.51 44.08 -12.21
N SER A 138 51.62 44.39 -13.18
CA SER A 138 50.27 45.04 -13.20
C SER A 138 49.57 44.97 -14.60
N ALA A 139 48.32 45.47 -14.69
CA ALA A 139 47.60 45.99 -15.89
C ALA A 139 46.93 45.02 -16.93
N GLN A 140 45.98 45.44 -17.80
CA GLN A 140 44.74 46.26 -17.63
C GLN A 140 43.87 46.34 -18.94
N THR A 141 42.51 46.30 -18.85
CA THR A 141 41.50 46.91 -19.81
C THR A 141 41.45 46.43 -21.29
N ALA A 142 40.44 46.71 -22.16
CA ALA A 142 39.13 47.42 -22.12
C ALA A 142 38.18 46.96 -23.28
N GLN A 143 37.04 47.65 -23.47
CA GLN A 143 35.92 47.44 -24.42
C GLN A 143 35.40 48.83 -24.92
N ASP A 144 34.45 49.06 -25.85
CA ASP A 144 33.55 48.22 -26.69
C ASP A 144 33.02 49.00 -27.96
N GLU A 145 32.04 48.43 -28.68
CA GLU A 145 30.98 49.07 -29.53
C GLU A 145 31.25 49.55 -30.99
N ALA A 146 30.18 50.04 -31.66
CA ALA A 146 29.90 49.84 -33.11
C ALA A 146 29.31 51.07 -33.87
N THR A 147 28.95 50.93 -35.17
CA THR A 147 28.13 51.92 -35.95
C THR A 147 27.54 51.34 -37.26
N HIS A 148 26.54 52.03 -37.87
CA HIS A 148 25.75 51.66 -39.08
C HIS A 148 25.70 52.82 -40.11
N PRO A 149 25.25 52.61 -41.38
CA PRO A 149 24.00 53.26 -41.85
C PRO A 149 23.17 52.46 -42.93
N GLU A 150 22.30 53.17 -43.69
CA GLU A 150 21.12 52.76 -44.52
C GLU A 150 21.43 52.38 -46.01
N GLY A 151 20.53 51.98 -46.94
CA GLY A 151 19.03 51.85 -47.05
C GLY A 151 18.63 50.78 -48.12
N PHE A 152 17.51 50.74 -48.89
CA PHE A 152 16.31 51.61 -49.08
C PHE A 152 15.04 50.76 -49.51
N ILE A 153 14.23 51.13 -50.54
CA ILE A 153 12.80 50.70 -50.75
C ILE A 153 12.40 50.41 -52.24
N ASP A 154 11.50 49.41 -52.43
CA ASP A 154 10.47 49.13 -53.49
C ASP A 154 10.36 47.59 -53.72
N ASP A 155 9.25 46.83 -53.82
CA ASP A 155 7.77 46.97 -53.95
C ASP A 155 7.17 47.24 -55.36
N GLY A 156 6.05 46.62 -55.82
CA GLY A 156 5.20 45.58 -55.18
C GLY A 156 4.12 44.91 -56.08
N SER A 157 3.39 43.96 -55.48
CA SER A 157 2.07 43.36 -55.87
C SER A 157 1.79 42.74 -57.26
N GLU A 158 1.50 41.43 -57.29
CA GLU A 158 0.15 40.92 -57.65
C GLU A 158 -0.13 39.48 -57.13
N ARG A 159 -1.28 38.87 -57.44
CA ARG A 159 -1.93 37.78 -56.66
C ARG A 159 -2.10 36.44 -57.43
N PRO A 160 -2.71 35.34 -56.88
CA PRO A 160 -2.10 34.01 -57.00
C PRO A 160 -2.83 33.01 -57.92
N ASP A 161 -2.07 32.14 -58.57
CA ASP A 161 -2.61 31.03 -59.35
C ASP A 161 -2.88 29.75 -58.54
N LEU A 162 -3.96 29.06 -58.93
CA LEU A 162 -4.49 27.87 -58.26
C LEU A 162 -3.82 26.58 -58.78
N ILE A 163 -2.89 26.03 -58.00
CA ILE A 163 -2.32 24.70 -58.29
C ILE A 163 -3.42 23.63 -58.08
N ALA A 164 -3.82 22.96 -59.17
CA ALA A 164 -4.85 21.93 -59.15
C ALA A 164 -4.44 20.70 -58.31
N ILE A 165 -5.42 20.13 -57.60
CA ILE A 165 -5.22 18.95 -56.75
C ILE A 165 -5.36 17.66 -57.60
N PRO A 166 -4.29 16.88 -57.82
CA PRO A 166 -4.43 15.51 -58.29
C PRO A 166 -4.94 14.63 -57.12
N TRP A 167 -5.93 13.79 -57.39
CA TRP A 167 -6.46 12.86 -56.39
C TRP A 167 -5.36 11.90 -55.87
N PRO A 168 -5.40 11.51 -54.58
CA PRO A 168 -4.41 10.60 -54.03
C PRO A 168 -4.48 9.25 -54.75
N LYS A 169 -3.35 8.83 -55.33
CA LYS A 169 -3.17 7.45 -55.78
C LYS A 169 -3.39 6.52 -54.58
N PRO A 170 -4.04 5.36 -54.74
CA PRO A 170 -4.15 4.40 -53.66
C PRO A 170 -2.73 4.01 -53.21
N PHE A 171 -2.42 4.26 -51.94
CA PHE A 171 -1.15 3.82 -51.37
C PHE A 171 -1.16 2.29 -51.37
N ALA A 172 -0.28 1.69 -52.19
CA ALA A 172 0.17 0.33 -51.93
C ALA A 172 0.72 0.30 -50.48
N PRO A 173 0.49 -0.78 -49.71
CA PRO A 173 0.95 -0.86 -48.34
C PRO A 173 2.48 -0.81 -48.29
N THR A 174 3.03 0.37 -48.03
CA THR A 174 4.44 0.53 -47.72
C THR A 174 4.69 -0.19 -46.40
N SER A 175 5.31 -1.37 -46.48
CA SER A 175 5.65 -2.22 -45.34
C SER A 175 6.60 -1.47 -44.39
N ALA A 176 6.02 -0.69 -43.48
CA ALA A 176 6.75 0.01 -42.44
C ALA A 176 7.28 -1.04 -41.46
N THR A 177 8.53 -1.47 -41.65
CA THR A 177 9.26 -2.30 -40.70
C THR A 177 9.33 -1.56 -39.37
N GLN A 178 8.43 -1.93 -38.45
CA GLN A 178 8.38 -1.39 -37.11
C GLN A 178 9.68 -1.77 -36.40
N LYS A 179 10.63 -0.83 -36.34
CA LYS A 179 11.91 -1.03 -35.64
C LYS A 179 11.63 -1.40 -34.17
N LYS A 180 12.40 -2.36 -33.63
CA LYS A 180 12.25 -2.83 -32.24
C LYS A 180 12.11 -1.65 -31.27
N THR A 181 11.09 -1.70 -30.42
CA THR A 181 10.75 -0.62 -29.47
C THR A 181 11.85 -0.49 -28.41
N GLY A 182 12.77 0.44 -28.64
CA GLY A 182 13.94 0.65 -27.80
C GLY A 182 13.62 1.46 -26.55
N PHE A 183 13.59 0.81 -25.37
CA PHE A 183 13.42 1.49 -24.09
C PHE A 183 14.78 2.02 -23.57
N PRO A 184 14.97 3.35 -23.46
CA PRO A 184 16.27 3.93 -23.12
C PRO A 184 16.64 3.66 -21.66
N ILE A 185 17.94 3.48 -21.42
CA ILE A 185 18.49 3.28 -20.08
C ILE A 185 18.23 4.52 -19.23
N ARG A 186 17.52 4.35 -18.10
CA ARG A 186 17.24 5.45 -17.15
C ARG A 186 18.47 5.75 -16.28
N TRP A 187 19.48 6.38 -16.87
CA TRP A 187 20.71 6.78 -16.19
C TRP A 187 20.42 7.68 -14.98
N PRO A 188 21.01 7.43 -13.78
CA PRO A 188 20.68 8.24 -12.61
C PRO A 188 21.25 9.66 -12.73
N ALA A 189 20.39 10.68 -12.60
CA ALA A 189 20.78 12.10 -12.76
C ALA A 189 21.86 12.62 -11.78
N LYS A 190 22.22 11.84 -10.74
CA LYS A 190 23.35 12.14 -9.82
C LYS A 190 24.68 11.52 -10.28
N CYS A 191 24.70 10.90 -11.45
CA CYS A 191 25.87 10.31 -12.10
C CYS A 191 26.21 11.14 -13.34
N GLY A 192 27.49 11.36 -13.61
CA GLY A 192 27.94 12.26 -14.69
C GLY A 192 27.46 11.82 -16.08
N LYS A 193 27.50 12.75 -17.05
CA LYS A 193 27.08 12.48 -18.45
C LYS A 193 28.01 11.49 -19.19
N ASN A 194 29.18 11.18 -18.63
CA ASN A 194 30.17 10.30 -19.23
C ASN A 194 29.93 8.86 -18.75
N TYR A 195 29.41 8.03 -19.65
CA TYR A 195 29.19 6.61 -19.43
C TYR A 195 29.45 5.82 -20.73
N ASN A 196 29.95 4.60 -20.60
CA ASN A 196 30.08 3.65 -21.69
C ASN A 196 28.77 2.87 -21.81
N VAL A 197 28.35 2.48 -23.03
CA VAL A 197 27.12 1.70 -23.26
C VAL A 197 27.43 0.42 -24.04
N LYS A 198 26.84 -0.69 -23.62
CA LYS A 198 26.85 -1.98 -24.32
C LYS A 198 25.42 -2.47 -24.47
N THR A 199 25.15 -3.20 -25.55
CA THR A 199 23.83 -3.75 -25.85
C THR A 199 24.01 -5.10 -26.49
N GLU A 200 23.23 -6.06 -26.03
CA GLU A 200 23.23 -7.45 -26.47
C GLU A 200 21.78 -7.88 -26.70
N GLU A 201 21.56 -8.67 -27.74
CA GLU A 201 20.26 -9.27 -28.05
C GLU A 201 20.37 -10.79 -27.96
N TYR A 202 19.32 -11.40 -27.42
CA TYR A 202 19.18 -12.82 -27.13
C TYR A 202 17.88 -13.33 -27.76
N ASP A 203 17.88 -14.54 -28.30
CA ASP A 203 16.68 -15.20 -28.79
C ASP A 203 16.46 -16.47 -27.96
N PHE A 204 15.31 -16.55 -27.28
CA PHE A 204 14.93 -17.73 -26.49
C PHE A 204 14.04 -18.68 -27.30
N GLY A 205 13.69 -18.33 -28.54
CA GLY A 205 12.78 -19.11 -29.37
C GLY A 205 11.41 -19.23 -28.71
N LYS A 206 10.98 -20.46 -28.44
CA LYS A 206 9.71 -20.78 -27.76
C LYS A 206 9.99 -21.56 -26.46
N PRO A 207 10.46 -20.89 -25.40
CA PRO A 207 10.78 -21.56 -24.15
C PRO A 207 9.49 -21.95 -23.41
N THR A 208 9.49 -23.07 -22.69
CA THR A 208 8.40 -23.40 -21.76
C THR A 208 8.45 -22.54 -20.50
N GLU A 209 9.67 -22.26 -20.01
CA GLU A 209 9.91 -21.42 -18.85
C GLU A 209 10.86 -20.27 -19.20
N LEU A 210 10.60 -19.08 -18.68
CA LEU A 210 11.48 -17.92 -18.80
C LEU A 210 11.89 -17.40 -17.43
N ASN A 211 13.18 -17.36 -17.14
CA ASN A 211 13.76 -16.86 -15.90
C ASN A 211 14.68 -15.64 -16.13
N ILE A 212 14.30 -14.48 -15.62
CA ILE A 212 15.12 -13.26 -15.66
C ILE A 212 15.52 -12.89 -14.22
N GLN A 213 16.82 -12.89 -13.93
CA GLN A 213 17.34 -12.66 -12.59
C GLN A 213 18.38 -11.52 -12.56
N GLU A 214 18.25 -10.57 -11.64
CA GLU A 214 19.25 -9.53 -11.37
C GLU A 214 19.65 -9.49 -9.89
N ALA A 215 20.95 -9.69 -9.66
CA ALA A 215 21.62 -9.73 -8.37
C ALA A 215 22.98 -9.01 -8.47
N VAL A 216 23.01 -7.75 -8.92
CA VAL A 216 24.26 -6.99 -9.02
C VAL A 216 24.62 -6.35 -7.67
N HIS A 217 25.71 -6.78 -7.05
CA HIS A 217 26.13 -6.27 -5.73
C HIS A 217 26.42 -4.77 -5.71
N GLN A 218 25.91 -4.10 -4.67
CA GLN A 218 26.09 -2.68 -4.43
C GLN A 218 27.00 -2.40 -3.22
N LEU A 219 27.03 -3.28 -2.21
CA LEU A 219 27.81 -3.07 -0.98
C LEU A 219 29.26 -3.55 -1.08
N ASP A 220 29.49 -4.66 -1.77
CA ASP A 220 30.84 -5.21 -2.06
C ASP A 220 31.35 -4.82 -3.47
N GLY A 221 30.48 -4.26 -4.32
CA GLY A 221 30.78 -3.91 -5.71
C GLY A 221 31.32 -2.49 -5.93
N SER A 222 31.77 -2.20 -7.15
CA SER A 222 32.26 -0.86 -7.55
C SER A 222 31.15 0.21 -7.66
N TYR A 223 29.88 -0.16 -7.50
CA TYR A 223 28.71 0.65 -7.84
C TYR A 223 28.15 1.40 -6.63
N LYS A 224 28.20 2.73 -6.69
CA LYS A 224 27.47 3.61 -5.77
C LYS A 224 25.96 3.46 -5.89
N ARG A 225 25.50 3.20 -7.11
CA ARG A 225 24.10 3.19 -7.54
C ARG A 225 23.92 2.19 -8.68
N VAL A 226 23.05 1.22 -8.48
CA VAL A 226 22.46 0.41 -9.55
C VAL A 226 21.03 0.87 -9.72
N THR A 227 20.58 1.06 -10.96
CA THR A 227 19.17 1.34 -11.29
C THR A 227 18.83 0.74 -12.64
N GLY A 228 17.67 0.11 -12.78
CA GLY A 228 17.22 -0.31 -14.10
C GLY A 228 15.73 -0.56 -14.20
N TRP A 229 15.30 -1.02 -15.38
CA TRP A 229 13.94 -1.41 -15.66
C TRP A 229 13.91 -2.68 -16.52
N ILE A 230 13.03 -3.61 -16.15
CA ILE A 230 12.62 -4.73 -16.99
C ILE A 230 11.33 -4.30 -17.70
N HIS A 231 11.32 -4.36 -19.03
CA HIS A 231 10.19 -4.01 -19.87
C HIS A 231 9.71 -5.24 -20.62
N VAL A 232 8.47 -5.65 -20.42
CA VAL A 232 7.81 -6.65 -21.28
C VAL A 232 6.97 -5.89 -22.29
N ALA A 233 7.22 -6.10 -23.57
CA ALA A 233 6.66 -5.30 -24.66
C ALA A 233 6.18 -6.19 -25.82
N PRO A 234 5.23 -5.72 -26.65
CA PRO A 234 4.96 -6.34 -27.94
C PRO A 234 6.23 -6.38 -28.79
N ALA A 235 6.45 -7.52 -29.44
CA ALA A 235 7.51 -7.67 -30.42
C ALA A 235 7.26 -6.83 -31.68
N PRO A 236 8.32 -6.54 -32.45
CA PRO A 236 8.19 -5.92 -33.77
C PRO A 236 7.71 -6.95 -34.81
N ALA A 237 7.11 -6.45 -35.90
CA ALA A 237 6.43 -7.28 -36.89
C ALA A 237 7.34 -8.20 -37.75
N ASP A 238 8.66 -8.15 -37.53
CA ASP A 238 9.67 -9.05 -38.10
C ASP A 238 9.98 -10.27 -37.22
N GLN A 239 9.57 -10.27 -35.94
CA GLN A 239 9.76 -11.39 -35.03
C GLN A 239 8.73 -12.50 -35.27
N ALA A 240 9.17 -13.76 -35.26
CA ALA A 240 8.31 -14.90 -35.57
C ALA A 240 7.17 -15.10 -34.53
N PRO A 241 5.93 -15.41 -34.96
CA PRO A 241 4.79 -15.56 -34.04
C PRO A 241 5.04 -16.57 -32.91
N GLY A 242 4.71 -16.17 -31.70
CA GLY A 242 4.90 -16.92 -30.46
C GLY A 242 6.35 -17.18 -30.05
N THR A 243 7.34 -16.44 -30.57
CA THR A 243 8.71 -16.45 -30.01
C THR A 243 8.97 -15.29 -29.05
N ILE A 244 10.02 -15.43 -28.25
CA ILE A 244 10.47 -14.43 -27.28
C ILE A 244 11.93 -14.07 -27.56
N GLN A 245 12.19 -12.80 -27.81
CA GLN A 245 13.54 -12.23 -27.86
C GLN A 245 13.76 -11.29 -26.68
N ALA A 246 15.00 -11.12 -26.25
CA ALA A 246 15.37 -10.15 -25.24
C ALA A 246 16.50 -9.24 -25.71
N ARG A 247 16.51 -8.00 -25.22
CA ARG A 247 17.57 -7.02 -25.41
C ARG A 247 18.02 -6.49 -24.07
N MET A 248 19.27 -6.76 -23.71
CA MET A 248 19.92 -6.19 -22.54
C MET A 248 20.76 -4.99 -23.00
N SER A 249 20.39 -3.80 -22.57
CA SER A 249 21.15 -2.57 -22.78
C SER A 249 21.62 -2.03 -21.42
N TYR A 250 22.92 -1.89 -21.23
CA TYR A 250 23.49 -1.40 -19.97
C TYR A 250 24.52 -0.29 -20.18
N ALA A 251 24.56 0.64 -19.23
CA ALA A 251 25.43 1.81 -19.21
C ALA A 251 26.20 1.85 -17.90
N VAL A 252 27.50 2.14 -17.95
CA VAL A 252 28.38 2.17 -16.78
C VAL A 252 29.28 3.40 -16.80
N SER A 253 29.57 3.97 -15.62
CA SER A 253 30.51 5.09 -15.51
C SER A 253 31.88 4.72 -16.06
N SER A 254 32.54 5.65 -16.75
CA SER A 254 33.84 5.43 -17.43
C SER A 254 35.02 5.07 -16.51
N SER A 255 34.79 4.95 -15.20
CA SER A 255 35.74 4.46 -14.20
C SER A 255 35.69 2.93 -13.99
N VAL A 256 34.84 2.21 -14.72
CA VAL A 256 34.67 0.75 -14.68
C VAL A 256 34.68 0.22 -16.12
N ASP A 257 35.33 -0.92 -16.34
CA ASP A 257 35.31 -1.60 -17.63
C ASP A 257 33.90 -2.16 -17.91
N ILE A 258 33.38 -1.89 -19.11
CA ILE A 258 32.05 -2.34 -19.51
C ILE A 258 31.96 -3.86 -19.70
N ASN A 259 33.11 -4.54 -19.80
CA ASN A 259 33.20 -5.99 -19.87
C ASN A 259 33.32 -6.67 -18.49
N SER A 260 33.45 -5.91 -17.39
CA SER A 260 33.53 -6.48 -16.03
C SER A 260 32.16 -6.73 -15.39
N ILE A 261 31.06 -6.44 -16.09
CA ILE A 261 29.69 -6.75 -15.65
C ILE A 261 29.42 -8.21 -15.98
N GLN A 262 29.26 -9.04 -14.94
CA GLN A 262 28.97 -10.46 -15.10
C GLN A 262 27.49 -10.68 -15.42
N TYR A 263 27.24 -11.56 -16.37
CA TYR A 263 25.91 -12.07 -16.74
C TYR A 263 26.08 -13.46 -17.38
N ALA A 264 25.02 -14.25 -17.32
CA ALA A 264 24.94 -15.56 -17.97
C ALA A 264 23.57 -15.69 -18.66
N ALA A 265 23.57 -16.10 -19.92
CA ALA A 265 22.35 -16.40 -20.67
C ALA A 265 22.25 -17.90 -20.94
N THR A 266 21.02 -18.42 -20.87
CA THR A 266 20.66 -19.80 -21.22
C THR A 266 19.55 -19.78 -22.26
N ALA A 267 19.15 -20.94 -22.79
CA ALA A 267 17.99 -21.03 -23.69
C ALA A 267 16.65 -20.61 -23.03
N THR A 268 16.60 -20.51 -21.70
CA THR A 268 15.40 -20.25 -20.89
C THR A 268 15.55 -19.05 -19.94
N GLY A 269 16.61 -18.23 -20.07
CA GLY A 269 16.80 -17.13 -19.14
C GLY A 269 18.06 -16.28 -19.27
N LEU A 270 18.09 -15.24 -18.45
CA LEU A 270 19.19 -14.27 -18.34
C LEU A 270 19.41 -13.91 -16.87
N THR A 271 20.59 -14.21 -16.35
CA THR A 271 21.06 -13.82 -15.01
C THR A 271 22.09 -12.70 -15.13
N ILE A 272 21.96 -11.65 -14.33
CA ILE A 272 22.83 -10.47 -14.29
C ILE A 272 23.36 -10.28 -12.86
N GLY A 273 24.68 -10.24 -12.68
CA GLY A 273 25.33 -10.35 -11.37
C GLY A 273 25.44 -11.79 -10.87
N ASP A 274 25.79 -11.96 -9.59
CA ASP A 274 25.97 -13.29 -8.96
C ASP A 274 24.83 -13.55 -7.95
N PRO A 275 23.93 -14.51 -8.20
CA PRO A 275 22.84 -14.82 -7.29
C PRO A 275 23.26 -15.69 -6.09
N SER A 276 24.49 -16.19 -6.04
CA SER A 276 24.97 -17.13 -5.02
C SER A 276 25.42 -16.46 -3.73
N PHE A 277 25.81 -15.19 -3.78
CA PHE A 277 26.34 -14.43 -2.64
C PHE A 277 25.44 -13.22 -2.31
N PRO A 278 24.73 -13.18 -1.18
CA PRO A 278 24.00 -11.98 -0.78
C PRO A 278 24.97 -10.89 -0.30
N ASP A 279 24.73 -9.63 -0.72
CA ASP A 279 25.56 -8.45 -0.38
C ASP A 279 26.03 -8.47 1.09
N GLY A 280 27.34 -8.56 1.26
CA GLY A 280 27.99 -8.73 2.55
C GLY A 280 27.97 -7.45 3.36
N PHE A 281 27.78 -7.59 4.68
CA PHE A 281 27.91 -6.47 5.62
C PHE A 281 29.37 -6.16 6.00
N ASN A 282 30.34 -6.71 5.25
CA ASN A 282 31.77 -6.82 5.60
C ASN A 282 32.57 -5.53 5.31
N GLY A 283 32.03 -4.40 5.76
CA GLY A 283 32.67 -3.09 5.70
C GLY A 283 32.34 -2.35 4.41
N VAL A 284 31.17 -1.68 4.40
CA VAL A 284 30.66 -0.87 3.29
C VAL A 284 31.73 0.05 2.72
N ARG A 285 32.27 -0.32 1.55
CA ARG A 285 33.12 0.55 0.73
C ARG A 285 32.20 1.16 -0.33
N PRO A 286 31.68 2.37 -0.13
CA PRO A 286 30.74 2.94 -1.09
C PRO A 286 31.45 3.13 -2.43
N GLY A 287 31.02 2.35 -3.43
CA GLY A 287 31.48 2.51 -4.80
C GLY A 287 31.31 3.94 -5.31
N THR A 288 32.02 4.30 -6.37
CA THR A 288 31.96 5.63 -7.00
C THR A 288 31.22 5.62 -8.33
N ALA A 289 31.20 4.48 -9.03
CA ALA A 289 30.55 4.31 -10.32
C ALA A 289 29.03 4.20 -10.20
N CYS A 290 28.34 4.36 -11.33
CA CYS A 290 26.92 4.04 -11.47
C CYS A 290 26.71 3.02 -12.58
N LEU A 291 25.67 2.21 -12.42
CA LEU A 291 25.19 1.23 -13.39
C LEU A 291 23.72 1.52 -13.71
N GLY A 292 23.44 1.79 -14.98
CA GLY A 292 22.08 1.90 -15.53
C GLY A 292 21.76 0.70 -16.40
N MET A 293 20.61 0.05 -16.21
CA MET A 293 20.21 -1.13 -16.98
C MET A 293 18.81 -0.98 -17.59
N SER A 294 18.60 -1.57 -18.77
CA SER A 294 17.33 -1.72 -19.46
C SER A 294 17.28 -3.11 -20.05
N VAL A 295 16.38 -3.97 -19.58
CA VAL A 295 16.15 -5.31 -20.11
C VAL A 295 14.78 -5.30 -20.78
N VAL A 296 14.73 -5.49 -22.09
CA VAL A 296 13.47 -5.51 -22.86
C VAL A 296 13.19 -6.93 -23.31
N LEU A 297 12.04 -7.48 -22.95
CA LEU A 297 11.52 -8.76 -23.44
C LEU A 297 10.47 -8.46 -24.52
N TYR A 298 10.75 -8.85 -25.76
CA TYR A 298 9.87 -8.71 -26.91
C TYR A 298 9.03 -9.98 -27.07
N MET A 299 7.75 -9.89 -26.72
CA MET A 299 6.78 -11.00 -26.82
C MET A 299 6.06 -10.93 -28.17
N ALA A 300 6.25 -11.91 -29.05
CA ALA A 300 5.53 -11.98 -30.31
C ALA A 300 4.08 -12.43 -30.10
N ALA A 301 3.18 -12.07 -31.02
CA ALA A 301 1.78 -12.47 -30.97
C ALA A 301 1.64 -14.00 -30.81
N GLY A 302 0.80 -14.44 -29.86
CA GLY A 302 0.67 -15.82 -29.43
C GLY A 302 1.84 -16.34 -28.58
N ALA A 303 2.53 -15.50 -27.80
CA ALA A 303 3.58 -15.95 -26.89
C ALA A 303 2.98 -16.65 -25.66
N THR A 304 3.15 -17.97 -25.59
CA THR A 304 2.69 -18.80 -24.48
C THR A 304 3.88 -19.32 -23.66
N LEU A 305 3.87 -19.07 -22.35
CA LEU A 305 4.77 -19.68 -21.38
C LEU A 305 3.98 -20.64 -20.47
N GLU A 306 4.68 -21.63 -19.89
CA GLU A 306 4.18 -22.33 -18.71
C GLU A 306 4.51 -21.53 -17.44
N THR A 307 5.79 -21.20 -17.25
CA THR A 307 6.29 -20.49 -16.07
C THR A 307 7.02 -19.20 -16.46
N LEU A 308 6.68 -18.07 -15.83
CA LEU A 308 7.41 -16.81 -15.93
C LEU A 308 7.99 -16.40 -14.58
N ASN A 309 9.31 -16.44 -14.45
CA ASN A 309 10.06 -16.05 -13.25
C ASN A 309 10.85 -14.76 -13.51
N ILE A 310 10.61 -13.72 -12.72
CA ILE A 310 11.35 -12.46 -12.78
C ILE A 310 11.76 -12.04 -11.37
N ALA A 311 13.07 -12.02 -11.11
CA ALA A 311 13.65 -11.59 -9.84
C ALA A 311 14.62 -10.43 -10.08
N SER A 312 14.53 -9.35 -9.29
CA SER A 312 15.50 -8.25 -9.38
C SER A 312 15.72 -7.61 -8.02
N THR A 313 16.94 -7.11 -7.82
CA THR A 313 17.36 -6.41 -6.62
C THR A 313 17.20 -4.89 -6.76
N HIS A 314 17.45 -4.34 -7.95
CA HIS A 314 17.61 -2.91 -8.23
C HIS A 314 16.75 -2.33 -9.37
N MET A 315 15.91 -3.16 -10.01
CA MET A 315 15.12 -2.74 -11.17
C MET A 315 13.63 -2.68 -10.89
N GLY A 316 12.98 -1.66 -11.44
CA GLY A 316 11.52 -1.69 -11.65
C GLY A 316 11.15 -2.67 -12.77
N MET A 317 9.87 -2.98 -12.88
CA MET A 317 9.33 -3.80 -13.98
C MET A 317 8.06 -3.16 -14.54
N GLN A 318 7.89 -3.19 -15.86
CA GLN A 318 6.68 -2.72 -16.52
C GLN A 318 6.26 -3.68 -17.64
N ILE A 319 5.00 -4.12 -17.64
CA ILE A 319 4.37 -4.83 -18.77
C ILE A 319 3.57 -3.81 -19.57
N HIS A 320 3.96 -3.58 -20.82
CA HIS A 320 3.36 -2.58 -21.70
C HIS A 320 2.07 -3.08 -22.35
N ASN A 321 1.19 -2.14 -22.69
CA ASN A 321 -0.06 -2.44 -23.40
C ASN A 321 0.23 -3.01 -24.81
N GLY A 322 -0.66 -3.88 -25.28
CA GLY A 322 -0.49 -4.62 -26.55
C GLY A 322 0.45 -5.83 -26.49
N THR A 323 1.04 -6.13 -25.32
CA THR A 323 1.82 -7.37 -25.12
C THR A 323 0.88 -8.58 -25.11
N ASP A 324 0.93 -9.39 -26.16
CA ASP A 324 0.15 -10.63 -26.29
C ASP A 324 0.92 -11.82 -25.68
N LEU A 325 0.86 -11.89 -24.35
CA LEU A 325 1.51 -12.89 -23.51
C LEU A 325 0.44 -13.68 -22.74
N SER A 326 0.55 -15.00 -22.70
CA SER A 326 -0.25 -15.88 -21.85
C SER A 326 0.65 -16.83 -21.05
N VAL A 327 0.34 -17.04 -19.77
CA VAL A 327 1.10 -17.93 -18.88
C VAL A 327 0.15 -19.01 -18.34
N THR A 328 0.40 -20.29 -18.66
CA THR A 328 -0.57 -21.36 -18.40
C THR A 328 -0.54 -21.88 -16.96
N ASN A 329 0.60 -21.80 -16.28
CA ASN A 329 0.81 -22.35 -14.94
C ASN A 329 1.06 -21.24 -13.90
N ALA A 330 2.25 -20.62 -13.87
CA ALA A 330 2.60 -19.68 -12.81
C ALA A 330 3.43 -18.48 -13.28
N THR A 331 3.14 -17.30 -12.73
CA THR A 331 3.98 -16.10 -12.82
C THR A 331 4.50 -15.69 -11.44
N SER A 332 5.81 -15.50 -11.32
CA SER A 332 6.49 -15.11 -10.08
C SER A 332 7.35 -13.88 -10.31
N ILE A 333 6.98 -12.75 -9.69
CA ILE A 333 7.69 -11.47 -9.80
C ILE A 333 8.17 -11.04 -8.41
N SER A 334 9.48 -10.91 -8.22
CA SER A 334 10.10 -10.59 -6.92
C SER A 334 11.11 -9.43 -7.04
N LEU A 335 10.70 -8.22 -6.64
CA LEU A 335 11.54 -7.01 -6.68
C LEU A 335 11.99 -6.58 -5.26
N THR A 336 13.29 -6.51 -5.00
CA THR A 336 13.80 -5.98 -3.71
C THR A 336 13.62 -4.47 -3.66
N THR A 337 14.05 -3.75 -4.68
CA THR A 337 13.76 -2.32 -4.87
C THR A 337 13.31 -2.05 -6.30
N GLY A 338 12.17 -1.37 -6.45
CA GLY A 338 11.60 -1.05 -7.77
C GLY A 338 10.09 -0.89 -7.71
N THR A 339 9.52 -0.22 -8.70
CA THR A 339 8.06 -0.19 -8.93
C THR A 339 7.69 -1.27 -9.95
N LEU A 340 6.59 -1.98 -9.71
CA LEU A 340 5.98 -2.92 -10.65
C LEU A 340 4.71 -2.29 -11.24
N ASP A 341 4.61 -2.24 -12.56
CA ASP A 341 3.44 -1.72 -13.28
C ASP A 341 2.97 -2.73 -14.34
N VAL A 342 1.71 -3.17 -14.27
CA VAL A 342 1.23 -4.34 -15.04
C VAL A 342 -0.05 -4.02 -15.81
N VAL A 343 -0.03 -4.24 -17.12
CA VAL A 343 -1.25 -4.45 -17.93
C VAL A 343 -1.67 -5.91 -17.79
N ALA A 344 -2.99 -6.16 -17.68
CA ALA A 344 -3.52 -7.49 -17.43
C ALA A 344 -3.19 -8.48 -18.56
N PHE A 345 -2.63 -9.62 -18.19
CA PHE A 345 -2.35 -10.78 -19.04
C PHE A 345 -2.93 -12.05 -18.37
N PRO A 346 -3.30 -13.10 -19.13
CA PRO A 346 -3.76 -14.35 -18.54
C PRO A 346 -2.63 -15.07 -17.79
N SER A 347 -2.89 -15.43 -16.54
CA SER A 347 -2.03 -16.29 -15.72
C SER A 347 -2.88 -17.04 -14.70
N ARG A 348 -2.69 -18.37 -14.59
CA ARG A 348 -3.44 -19.24 -13.66
C ARG A 348 -3.13 -18.87 -12.20
N GLU A 349 -1.85 -18.75 -11.87
CA GLU A 349 -1.35 -18.34 -10.55
C GLU A 349 -0.33 -17.20 -10.68
N THR A 350 -0.54 -16.11 -9.96
CA THR A 350 0.31 -14.91 -9.99
C THR A 350 0.80 -14.56 -8.59
N HIS A 351 2.12 -14.64 -8.40
CA HIS A 351 2.83 -14.26 -7.19
C HIS A 351 3.62 -12.97 -7.42
N VAL A 352 3.27 -11.92 -6.68
CA VAL A 352 3.98 -10.63 -6.69
C VAL A 352 4.58 -10.40 -5.31
N LYS A 353 5.88 -10.11 -5.25
CA LYS A 353 6.62 -9.86 -4.03
C LYS A 353 7.45 -8.60 -4.16
N THR A 354 7.29 -7.64 -3.25
CA THR A 354 8.14 -6.45 -3.17
C THR A 354 8.70 -6.23 -1.77
N ILE A 355 9.93 -5.72 -1.67
CA ILE A 355 10.49 -5.28 -0.38
C ILE A 355 10.37 -3.76 -0.21
N SER A 356 10.68 -2.98 -1.25
CA SER A 356 10.51 -1.53 -1.25
C SER A 356 10.09 -1.02 -2.63
N GLY A 357 8.88 -0.47 -2.73
CA GLY A 357 8.35 0.15 -3.93
C GLY A 357 6.88 -0.14 -4.18
N SER A 358 6.29 0.58 -5.14
CA SER A 358 4.87 0.51 -5.46
C SER A 358 4.53 -0.60 -6.45
N ILE A 359 3.32 -1.15 -6.31
CA ILE A 359 2.71 -2.11 -7.24
C ILE A 359 1.48 -1.43 -7.83
N SER A 360 1.42 -1.31 -9.16
CA SER A 360 0.29 -0.72 -9.89
C SER A 360 -0.18 -1.60 -11.04
N GLY A 361 -1.36 -1.29 -11.56
CA GLY A 361 -1.89 -1.84 -12.81
C GLY A 361 -3.12 -2.73 -12.65
N LYS A 362 -3.47 -3.47 -13.70
CA LYS A 362 -4.61 -4.41 -13.73
C LYS A 362 -4.09 -5.84 -13.74
N TYR A 363 -4.60 -6.68 -12.84
CA TYR A 363 -4.19 -8.08 -12.67
C TYR A 363 -5.38 -9.01 -12.97
N ALA A 364 -5.12 -10.11 -13.67
CA ALA A 364 -6.10 -11.18 -13.80
C ALA A 364 -6.18 -11.98 -12.48
N LEU A 365 -7.40 -12.38 -12.09
CA LEU A 365 -7.63 -13.32 -11.00
C LEU A 365 -8.27 -14.59 -11.59
N ALA A 366 -7.43 -15.59 -11.87
CA ALA A 366 -7.85 -16.93 -12.20
C ALA A 366 -7.96 -17.78 -10.92
N ASN A 367 -6.95 -18.61 -10.60
CA ASN A 367 -6.98 -19.45 -9.40
C ASN A 367 -6.31 -18.75 -8.21
N LEU A 368 -5.17 -18.07 -8.42
CA LEU A 368 -4.46 -17.37 -7.35
C LEU A 368 -3.87 -16.02 -7.80
N LEU A 369 -4.16 -14.95 -7.05
CA LEU A 369 -3.41 -13.70 -7.08
C LEU A 369 -2.89 -13.39 -5.68
N SER A 370 -1.58 -13.56 -5.48
CA SER A 370 -0.89 -13.49 -4.19
C SER A 370 0.14 -12.36 -4.18
N ILE A 371 -0.14 -11.30 -3.42
CA ILE A 371 0.67 -10.07 -3.38
C ILE A 371 1.30 -9.92 -1.98
N LYS A 372 2.62 -9.73 -1.92
CA LYS A 372 3.36 -9.63 -0.65
C LYS A 372 4.33 -8.46 -0.66
N THR A 373 4.02 -7.40 0.09
CA THR A 373 4.87 -6.20 0.21
C THR A 373 5.42 -6.00 1.62
N LYS A 374 6.68 -5.55 1.75
CA LYS A 374 7.18 -5.02 3.03
C LYS A 374 6.96 -3.51 3.16
N SER A 375 7.14 -2.72 2.10
CA SER A 375 6.92 -1.28 2.14
C SER A 375 6.62 -0.71 0.76
N GLY A 376 5.50 0.02 0.64
CA GLY A 376 5.12 0.71 -0.58
C GLY A 376 3.60 0.92 -0.69
N SER A 377 3.15 1.45 -1.82
CA SER A 377 1.72 1.49 -2.15
C SER A 377 1.35 0.36 -3.12
N VAL A 378 0.24 -0.31 -2.86
CA VAL A 378 -0.41 -1.23 -3.81
C VAL A 378 -1.65 -0.53 -4.32
N ASN A 379 -1.75 -0.28 -5.63
CA ASN A 379 -2.90 0.38 -6.24
C ASN A 379 -3.31 -0.39 -7.50
N ILE A 380 -4.19 -1.37 -7.32
CA ILE A 380 -4.47 -2.40 -8.32
C ILE A 380 -5.95 -2.51 -8.67
N ASN A 381 -6.21 -2.80 -9.94
CA ASN A 381 -7.51 -3.29 -10.40
C ASN A 381 -7.45 -4.81 -10.56
N VAL A 382 -8.36 -5.53 -9.92
CA VAL A 382 -8.44 -7.01 -9.99
C VAL A 382 -9.52 -7.39 -11.00
N SER A 383 -9.20 -8.27 -11.94
CA SER A 383 -10.10 -8.71 -13.00
C SER A 383 -10.43 -10.20 -12.84
N PRO A 384 -11.58 -10.55 -12.24
CA PRO A 384 -12.04 -11.93 -12.20
C PRO A 384 -12.00 -12.61 -13.57
N GLN A 385 -11.58 -13.87 -13.61
CA GLN A 385 -11.59 -14.72 -14.81
C GLN A 385 -12.47 -15.96 -14.59
N GLU A 386 -13.02 -16.48 -15.67
CA GLU A 386 -13.73 -17.78 -15.69
C GLU A 386 -12.83 -18.91 -15.14
N ALA A 387 -13.45 -19.99 -14.69
CA ALA A 387 -12.71 -21.18 -14.27
C ALA A 387 -12.00 -21.83 -15.48
N PRO A 388 -10.78 -22.37 -15.32
CA PRO A 388 -10.18 -23.20 -16.36
C PRO A 388 -11.09 -24.40 -16.66
N ALA A 389 -11.32 -24.74 -17.93
CA ALA A 389 -12.24 -25.82 -18.31
C ALA A 389 -11.86 -27.24 -17.83
N ALA A 390 -10.67 -27.41 -17.24
CA ALA A 390 -10.24 -28.64 -16.56
C ALA A 390 -10.54 -28.65 -15.04
N GLU A 391 -10.90 -27.50 -14.46
CA GLU A 391 -11.01 -27.26 -13.02
C GLU A 391 -12.18 -26.30 -12.71
N GLU A 392 -13.38 -26.58 -13.23
CA GLU A 392 -14.56 -25.70 -13.10
C GLU A 392 -14.92 -25.32 -11.65
N ALA A 393 -14.54 -26.17 -10.68
CA ALA A 393 -14.76 -25.96 -9.24
C ALA A 393 -13.63 -25.23 -8.51
N ALA A 394 -12.56 -24.78 -9.19
CA ALA A 394 -11.43 -24.12 -8.53
C ALA A 394 -11.81 -22.73 -7.97
N PRO A 395 -11.55 -22.44 -6.68
CA PRO A 395 -11.79 -21.12 -6.10
C PRO A 395 -10.83 -20.08 -6.69
N ALA A 396 -11.30 -18.84 -6.78
CA ALA A 396 -10.53 -17.66 -7.14
C ALA A 396 -10.00 -17.00 -5.87
N ILE A 397 -8.75 -17.32 -5.51
CA ILE A 397 -8.11 -16.89 -4.26
C ILE A 397 -7.34 -15.58 -4.49
N PHE A 398 -7.74 -14.53 -3.79
CA PHE A 398 -7.02 -13.27 -3.73
C PHE A 398 -6.39 -13.08 -2.35
N LYS A 399 -5.06 -12.90 -2.31
CA LYS A 399 -4.30 -12.75 -1.07
C LYS A 399 -3.38 -11.53 -1.11
N VAL A 400 -3.40 -10.73 -0.05
CA VAL A 400 -2.48 -9.59 0.15
C VAL A 400 -1.87 -9.64 1.55
N ASP A 401 -0.54 -9.77 1.64
CA ASP A 401 0.23 -9.63 2.88
C ASP A 401 1.07 -8.33 2.83
N SER A 402 0.83 -7.39 3.75
CA SER A 402 1.56 -6.13 3.86
C SER A 402 2.17 -5.92 5.24
N LEU A 403 3.45 -5.54 5.32
CA LEU A 403 4.04 -5.05 6.57
C LEU A 403 3.78 -3.53 6.75
N SER A 404 3.95 -2.73 5.70
CA SER A 404 3.73 -1.28 5.78
C SER A 404 3.26 -0.67 4.46
N GLY A 405 2.31 0.27 4.51
CA GLY A 405 1.96 1.11 3.35
C GLY A 405 0.47 1.39 3.18
N SER A 406 0.07 1.63 1.94
CA SER A 406 -1.34 1.81 1.55
C SER A 406 -1.74 0.75 0.53
N LEU A 407 -2.88 0.11 0.76
CA LEU A 407 -3.48 -0.88 -0.13
C LEU A 407 -4.77 -0.30 -0.70
N ARG A 408 -4.82 -0.08 -2.01
CA ARG A 408 -6.01 0.28 -2.78
C ARG A 408 -6.29 -0.82 -3.80
N ILE A 409 -7.48 -1.42 -3.68
CA ILE A 409 -7.84 -2.66 -4.38
C ILE A 409 -9.26 -2.48 -4.92
N ASP A 410 -9.43 -2.55 -6.23
CA ASP A 410 -10.73 -2.40 -6.90
C ASP A 410 -11.01 -3.56 -7.86
N PHE A 411 -11.93 -4.44 -7.49
CA PHE A 411 -12.40 -5.53 -8.34
C PHE A 411 -13.32 -5.00 -9.46
N ASP A 412 -13.08 -5.45 -10.70
CA ASP A 412 -14.01 -5.25 -11.81
C ASP A 412 -15.34 -5.98 -11.50
N ARG A 413 -16.44 -5.26 -11.64
CA ARG A 413 -17.78 -5.65 -11.16
C ARG A 413 -18.84 -5.61 -12.28
N LYS A 414 -18.41 -5.44 -13.54
CA LYS A 414 -19.30 -5.38 -14.71
C LYS A 414 -19.88 -6.75 -15.04
N HIS A 415 -19.00 -7.72 -15.27
CA HIS A 415 -19.32 -9.12 -15.47
C HIS A 415 -18.49 -9.93 -14.48
N ILE A 416 -19.13 -10.65 -13.58
CA ILE A 416 -18.49 -11.45 -12.54
C ILE A 416 -18.79 -12.93 -12.85
N PRO A 417 -17.76 -13.73 -13.20
CA PRO A 417 -17.87 -15.19 -13.37
C PRO A 417 -18.55 -15.90 -12.19
N ASP A 418 -19.19 -17.04 -12.42
CA ASP A 418 -19.68 -17.88 -11.32
C ASP A 418 -18.54 -18.74 -10.75
N ARG A 419 -17.91 -18.22 -9.70
CA ARG A 419 -16.83 -18.90 -8.96
C ARG A 419 -16.96 -18.65 -7.46
N ASP A 420 -16.30 -19.51 -6.68
CA ASP A 420 -16.03 -19.19 -5.28
C ASP A 420 -14.92 -18.13 -5.19
N TYR A 421 -15.20 -16.99 -4.57
CA TYR A 421 -14.23 -15.91 -4.36
C TYR A 421 -13.77 -15.87 -2.90
N GLN A 422 -12.49 -16.12 -2.68
CA GLN A 422 -11.88 -16.10 -1.34
C GLN A 422 -10.87 -14.95 -1.24
N THR A 423 -11.08 -14.03 -0.29
CA THR A 423 -10.22 -12.86 -0.10
C THR A 423 -9.53 -12.90 1.26
N TYR A 424 -8.21 -12.72 1.28
CA TYR A 424 -7.39 -12.68 2.49
C TYR A 424 -6.47 -11.45 2.48
N ILE A 425 -6.69 -10.48 3.37
CA ILE A 425 -5.89 -9.25 3.44
C ILE A 425 -5.31 -9.08 4.85
N ASN A 426 -3.98 -9.13 4.97
CA ASN A 426 -3.25 -8.94 6.21
C ASN A 426 -2.40 -7.67 6.11
N THR A 427 -2.53 -6.73 7.06
CA THR A 427 -1.64 -5.58 7.20
C THR A 427 -1.11 -5.42 8.62
N THR A 428 0.14 -4.99 8.77
CA THR A 428 0.68 -4.62 10.09
C THR A 428 0.50 -3.13 10.39
N VAL A 429 0.91 -2.25 9.47
CA VAL A 429 0.70 -0.79 9.62
C VAL A 429 0.29 -0.16 8.30
N GLY A 430 -0.91 0.41 8.19
CA GLY A 430 -1.29 1.05 6.93
C GLY A 430 -2.74 1.49 6.77
N SER A 431 -3.09 1.80 5.52
CA SER A 431 -4.49 1.94 5.09
C SER A 431 -4.89 0.82 4.14
N ILE A 432 -6.14 0.37 4.24
CA ILE A 432 -6.83 -0.50 3.28
C ILE A 432 -8.01 0.30 2.72
N ASP A 433 -8.10 0.38 1.39
CA ASP A 433 -9.19 0.96 0.60
C ASP A 433 -9.61 -0.11 -0.43
N GLY A 434 -10.59 -0.93 -0.05
CA GLY A 434 -10.94 -2.17 -0.77
C GLY A 434 -12.38 -2.18 -1.28
N THR A 435 -12.57 -2.35 -2.59
CA THR A 435 -13.84 -2.78 -3.18
C THR A 435 -13.71 -4.22 -3.68
N LEU A 436 -14.32 -5.14 -2.93
CA LEU A 436 -14.00 -6.58 -2.95
C LEU A 436 -15.23 -7.42 -3.37
N ILE A 437 -14.98 -8.63 -3.89
CA ILE A 437 -16.01 -9.64 -4.16
C ILE A 437 -15.90 -10.76 -3.10
N HIS A 438 -17.04 -11.26 -2.64
CA HIS A 438 -17.16 -12.27 -1.59
C HIS A 438 -17.96 -13.50 -2.09
N GLY A 439 -17.30 -14.66 -2.08
CA GLY A 439 -17.89 -15.99 -2.17
C GLY A 439 -17.96 -16.61 -0.78
N SER A 440 -17.24 -17.71 -0.55
CA SER A 440 -17.25 -18.47 0.69
C SER A 440 -16.51 -17.78 1.85
N ARG A 441 -15.44 -17.00 1.59
CA ARG A 441 -14.62 -16.42 2.68
C ARG A 441 -14.04 -15.05 2.38
N THR A 442 -14.04 -14.16 3.37
CA THR A 442 -13.36 -12.87 3.32
C THR A 442 -12.76 -12.53 4.68
N GLU A 443 -11.44 -12.42 4.75
CA GLU A 443 -10.67 -12.20 5.97
C GLU A 443 -9.81 -10.93 5.85
N ILE A 444 -9.98 -9.98 6.77
CA ILE A 444 -9.26 -8.69 6.77
C ILE A 444 -8.66 -8.42 8.16
N ASN A 445 -7.35 -8.57 8.29
CA ASN A 445 -6.61 -8.42 9.53
C ASN A 445 -5.70 -7.16 9.48
N SER A 446 -5.75 -6.33 10.53
CA SER A 446 -4.96 -5.10 10.67
C SER A 446 -4.40 -4.95 12.09
N VAL A 447 -3.09 -4.77 12.25
CA VAL A 447 -2.52 -4.46 13.57
C VAL A 447 -2.65 -2.97 13.90
N ALA A 448 -2.42 -2.08 12.94
CA ALA A 448 -2.58 -0.63 13.11
C ALA A 448 -3.00 0.10 11.83
N GLY A 449 -4.05 0.92 11.91
CA GLY A 449 -4.37 1.95 10.92
C GLY A 449 -5.85 2.00 10.51
N PHE A 450 -6.10 2.20 9.22
CA PHE A 450 -7.44 2.49 8.70
C PHE A 450 -7.89 1.41 7.71
N VAL A 451 -9.05 0.82 7.92
CA VAL A 451 -9.61 -0.25 7.07
C VAL A 451 -10.94 0.21 6.52
N THR A 452 -10.98 0.58 5.25
CA THR A 452 -12.21 0.88 4.49
C THR A 452 -12.46 -0.27 3.52
N ALA A 453 -13.51 -1.05 3.75
CA ALA A 453 -13.82 -2.24 2.96
C ALA A 453 -15.29 -2.29 2.55
N ALA A 454 -15.55 -2.17 1.25
CA ALA A 454 -16.87 -2.32 0.63
C ALA A 454 -16.93 -3.69 -0.08
N VAL A 455 -17.67 -4.63 0.49
CA VAL A 455 -17.73 -6.03 0.08
C VAL A 455 -19.03 -6.32 -0.69
N LEU A 456 -18.91 -6.96 -1.84
CA LEU A 456 -20.04 -7.41 -2.67
C LEU A 456 -20.20 -8.93 -2.58
N PRO A 457 -21.22 -9.46 -1.89
CA PRO A 457 -21.58 -10.87 -1.96
C PRO A 457 -21.96 -11.25 -3.38
N PHE A 458 -21.44 -12.38 -3.85
CA PHE A 458 -21.79 -12.90 -5.17
C PHE A 458 -23.13 -13.66 -5.14
N LYS A 459 -23.30 -14.55 -4.15
CA LYS A 459 -24.49 -15.39 -3.91
C LYS A 459 -25.30 -14.91 -2.70
N SER A 460 -26.50 -15.48 -2.49
CA SER A 460 -27.40 -15.20 -1.35
C SER A 460 -28.16 -16.47 -0.93
N GLY A 461 -29.13 -16.35 -0.01
CA GLY A 461 -29.90 -17.46 0.52
C GLY A 461 -29.11 -18.25 1.58
N PRO A 462 -29.29 -19.58 1.67
CA PRO A 462 -28.62 -20.45 2.65
C PRO A 462 -27.17 -20.80 2.25
N TYR A 463 -26.57 -20.06 1.31
CA TYR A 463 -25.17 -20.24 0.94
C TYR A 463 -24.27 -19.90 2.12
N GLN A 464 -23.53 -20.88 2.63
CA GLN A 464 -22.64 -20.70 3.77
C GLN A 464 -21.42 -19.88 3.37
N SER A 465 -21.20 -18.76 4.06
CA SER A 465 -20.00 -17.94 3.87
C SER A 465 -19.52 -17.25 5.15
N GLU A 466 -18.24 -16.91 5.19
CA GLU A 466 -17.55 -16.35 6.36
C GLU A 466 -16.98 -14.95 6.06
N ILE A 467 -17.27 -13.98 6.92
CA ILE A 467 -16.64 -12.66 6.91
C ILE A 467 -15.96 -12.41 8.26
N TYR A 468 -14.64 -12.29 8.27
CA TYR A 468 -13.87 -11.97 9.46
C TYR A 468 -13.09 -10.67 9.28
N THR A 469 -13.24 -9.73 10.20
CA THR A 469 -12.39 -8.53 10.26
C THR A 469 -11.84 -8.33 11.66
N HIS A 470 -10.52 -8.21 11.80
CA HIS A 470 -9.89 -7.89 13.07
C HIS A 470 -8.92 -6.71 12.96
N THR A 471 -9.15 -5.68 13.77
CA THR A 471 -8.30 -4.48 13.86
C THR A 471 -7.82 -4.29 15.30
N HIS A 472 -6.52 -4.45 15.56
CA HIS A 472 -5.98 -4.22 16.90
C HIS A 472 -5.93 -2.73 17.26
N SER A 473 -5.66 -1.84 16.31
CA SER A 473 -5.71 -0.39 16.57
C SER A 473 -6.09 0.44 15.35
N GLY A 474 -6.99 1.41 15.54
CA GLY A 474 -7.36 2.42 14.55
C GLY A 474 -8.84 2.44 14.22
N GLN A 475 -9.21 2.51 12.94
CA GLN A 475 -10.61 2.58 12.52
C GLN A 475 -10.94 1.57 11.42
N THR A 476 -12.07 0.90 11.57
CA THR A 476 -12.64 -0.03 10.59
C THR A 476 -13.99 0.49 10.13
N LEU A 477 -14.11 0.79 8.83
CA LEU A 477 -15.34 1.12 8.13
C LEU A 477 -15.64 -0.03 7.16
N PHE A 478 -16.60 -0.87 7.51
CA PHE A 478 -17.02 -2.03 6.73
C PHE A 478 -18.41 -1.81 6.15
N THR A 479 -18.60 -2.11 4.86
CA THR A 479 -19.92 -2.04 4.21
C THR A 479 -20.16 -3.29 3.38
N LEU A 480 -21.06 -4.15 3.83
CA LEU A 480 -21.61 -5.22 3.01
C LEU A 480 -22.69 -4.66 2.08
N ARG A 481 -22.61 -5.01 0.80
CA ARG A 481 -23.57 -4.58 -0.23
C ARG A 481 -24.63 -5.65 -0.46
N ALA A 482 -25.75 -5.27 -1.08
CA ALA A 482 -26.75 -6.22 -1.57
C ALA A 482 -26.10 -7.24 -2.54
N PRO A 483 -26.49 -8.53 -2.52
CA PRO A 483 -25.90 -9.57 -3.36
C PRO A 483 -25.98 -9.30 -4.88
N TYR A 484 -24.98 -9.76 -5.63
CA TYR A 484 -24.89 -9.52 -7.08
C TYR A 484 -25.92 -10.30 -7.89
N GLN A 485 -25.93 -11.64 -7.80
CA GLN A 485 -26.87 -12.50 -8.55
C GLN A 485 -28.30 -12.42 -8.02
N ALA A 486 -28.47 -12.20 -6.70
CA ALA A 486 -29.70 -12.51 -5.97
C ALA A 486 -30.18 -11.32 -5.11
N ARG A 487 -30.48 -10.19 -5.75
CA ARG A 487 -31.02 -8.97 -5.10
C ARG A 487 -32.39 -9.25 -4.49
N ASN A 488 -32.68 -8.63 -3.33
CA ASN A 488 -33.90 -8.87 -2.53
C ASN A 488 -34.08 -10.31 -2.01
N VAL A 489 -33.13 -11.23 -2.25
CA VAL A 489 -33.17 -12.59 -1.66
C VAL A 489 -32.50 -12.56 -0.29
N PRO A 490 -33.19 -12.97 0.80
CA PRO A 490 -32.64 -12.95 2.15
C PRO A 490 -31.29 -13.68 2.27
N MET A 491 -30.33 -13.07 2.95
CA MET A 491 -29.05 -13.69 3.29
C MET A 491 -29.22 -14.45 4.60
N THR A 492 -29.17 -15.80 4.55
CA THR A 492 -29.41 -16.67 5.71
C THR A 492 -28.24 -17.61 6.04
N GLY A 493 -27.22 -17.72 5.19
CA GLY A 493 -26.02 -18.54 5.44
C GLY A 493 -24.75 -17.80 5.86
N LEU A 494 -24.80 -16.47 6.03
CA LEU A 494 -23.59 -15.67 6.30
C LEU A 494 -23.22 -15.67 7.79
N VAL A 495 -21.98 -16.05 8.11
CA VAL A 495 -21.37 -15.92 9.44
C VAL A 495 -20.33 -14.81 9.42
N SER A 496 -20.60 -13.75 10.19
CA SER A 496 -19.78 -12.55 10.26
C SER A 496 -19.20 -12.33 11.66
N THR A 497 -17.95 -11.91 11.73
CA THR A 497 -17.25 -11.58 12.99
C THR A 497 -16.37 -10.34 12.81
N HIS A 498 -16.68 -9.27 13.54
CA HIS A 498 -15.97 -7.99 13.48
C HIS A 498 -15.39 -7.61 14.85
N LYS A 499 -14.05 -7.64 15.03
CA LYS A 499 -13.39 -7.46 16.34
C LYS A 499 -12.38 -6.33 16.35
N SER A 500 -12.56 -5.35 17.25
CA SER A 500 -11.63 -4.24 17.49
C SER A 500 -10.98 -4.34 18.88
N THR A 501 -9.67 -4.08 19.00
CA THR A 501 -9.04 -3.93 20.33
C THR A 501 -8.99 -2.46 20.75
N SER A 502 -8.77 -1.53 19.81
CA SER A 502 -8.76 -0.10 20.11
C SER A 502 -9.18 0.77 18.94
N GLY A 503 -10.24 1.57 19.14
CA GLY A 503 -10.72 2.57 18.20
C GLY A 503 -12.07 2.24 17.58
N GLY A 504 -12.38 2.85 16.44
CA GLY A 504 -13.74 2.87 15.87
C GLY A 504 -14.05 1.67 15.00
N LEU A 505 -15.24 1.08 15.17
CA LEU A 505 -15.77 0.02 14.32
C LEU A 505 -17.15 0.42 13.78
N ASN A 506 -17.20 0.97 12.57
CA ASN A 506 -18.45 1.25 11.85
C ASN A 506 -18.70 0.13 10.83
N VAL A 507 -19.89 -0.46 10.88
CA VAL A 507 -20.24 -1.66 10.10
C VAL A 507 -21.65 -1.52 9.55
N THR A 508 -21.79 -1.56 8.22
CA THR A 508 -23.09 -1.42 7.53
C THR A 508 -23.44 -2.71 6.77
N TYR A 509 -24.68 -3.20 6.94
CA TYR A 509 -25.25 -4.38 6.30
C TYR A 509 -26.50 -4.05 5.45
N PRO A 510 -26.77 -4.81 4.37
CA PRO A 510 -27.86 -4.52 3.45
C PRO A 510 -29.25 -4.88 4.02
N ALA A 511 -30.31 -4.43 3.35
CA ALA A 511 -31.69 -4.72 3.77
C ALA A 511 -32.02 -6.22 3.68
N GLU A 512 -31.40 -6.93 2.74
CA GLU A 512 -31.49 -8.38 2.55
C GLU A 512 -30.86 -9.22 3.67
N TRP A 513 -30.08 -8.64 4.58
CA TRP A 513 -29.50 -9.42 5.68
C TRP A 513 -30.57 -9.81 6.72
N THR A 514 -30.66 -11.09 7.07
CA THR A 514 -31.62 -11.64 8.03
C THR A 514 -30.94 -12.65 8.94
N GLY A 515 -31.13 -12.54 10.25
CA GLY A 515 -30.31 -13.29 11.20
C GLY A 515 -30.29 -12.74 12.62
N PHE A 516 -29.33 -13.22 13.40
CA PHE A 516 -29.06 -12.84 14.79
C PHE A 516 -27.82 -11.95 14.90
N VAL A 517 -27.88 -10.98 15.79
CA VAL A 517 -26.85 -9.96 16.06
C VAL A 517 -26.41 -10.10 17.52
N ASP A 518 -25.10 -10.20 17.74
CA ASP A 518 -24.42 -10.35 19.03
C ASP A 518 -23.34 -9.27 19.14
N GLY A 519 -23.42 -8.39 20.14
CA GLY A 519 -22.57 -7.21 20.28
C GLY A 519 -22.01 -7.03 21.67
N THR A 520 -20.67 -7.05 21.81
CA THR A 520 -19.98 -7.00 23.12
C THR A 520 -19.01 -5.81 23.25
N SER A 521 -18.91 -5.22 24.45
CA SER A 521 -17.91 -4.19 24.76
C SER A 521 -17.44 -4.17 26.22
N LEU A 522 -16.13 -4.03 26.41
CA LEU A 522 -15.51 -3.87 27.73
C LEU A 522 -15.52 -2.41 28.24
N SER A 523 -15.53 -1.42 27.34
CA SER A 523 -15.41 0.01 27.70
C SER A 523 -15.87 1.02 26.64
N GLY A 524 -16.04 0.58 25.40
CA GLY A 524 -16.60 1.39 24.32
C GLY A 524 -18.13 1.48 24.38
N ALA A 525 -18.70 2.52 23.77
CA ALA A 525 -20.12 2.55 23.49
C ALA A 525 -20.46 1.58 22.35
N LEU A 526 -21.60 0.88 22.47
CA LEU A 526 -22.20 0.14 21.36
C LEU A 526 -23.42 0.92 20.88
N HIS A 527 -23.51 1.19 19.58
CA HIS A 527 -24.70 1.76 18.94
C HIS A 527 -25.15 0.84 17.81
N LEU A 528 -26.39 0.35 17.88
CA LEU A 528 -27.01 -0.54 16.91
C LEU A 528 -28.29 0.12 16.37
N GLN A 529 -28.38 0.29 15.06
CA GLN A 529 -29.53 0.91 14.41
C GLN A 529 -29.95 0.15 13.13
N GLY A 530 -31.27 0.11 12.87
CA GLY A 530 -31.78 -0.48 11.63
C GLY A 530 -33.28 -0.77 11.60
N GLN A 531 -33.81 -0.89 10.39
CA GLN A 531 -35.21 -1.23 10.15
C GLN A 531 -35.46 -2.74 10.29
N ALA A 532 -36.57 -3.10 10.94
CA ALA A 532 -36.99 -4.47 11.25
C ALA A 532 -35.96 -5.28 12.06
N LEU A 533 -35.21 -4.61 12.94
CA LEU A 533 -34.50 -5.22 14.06
C LEU A 533 -35.41 -5.27 15.28
N GLU A 534 -35.42 -6.40 15.98
CA GLU A 534 -36.07 -6.59 17.28
C GLU A 534 -34.99 -6.79 18.34
N LEU A 535 -35.01 -5.97 19.41
CA LEU A 535 -34.13 -6.13 20.56
C LEU A 535 -34.53 -7.39 21.34
N VAL A 536 -33.55 -8.25 21.64
CA VAL A 536 -33.74 -9.47 22.42
C VAL A 536 -33.23 -9.27 23.84
N THR A 537 -32.00 -8.77 23.97
CA THR A 537 -31.31 -8.54 25.26
C THR A 537 -30.46 -7.26 25.17
N GLU A 538 -30.42 -6.48 26.24
CA GLU A 538 -29.50 -5.34 26.39
C GLU A 538 -29.04 -5.31 27.86
N ASN A 539 -27.72 -5.30 28.08
CA ASN A 539 -27.12 -5.21 29.41
C ASN A 539 -26.13 -4.04 29.47
N ASP A 540 -26.42 -3.05 30.31
CA ASP A 540 -25.54 -1.93 30.64
C ASP A 540 -24.71 -2.18 31.91
N VAL A 541 -24.29 -3.43 32.14
CA VAL A 541 -23.47 -3.78 33.32
C VAL A 541 -22.08 -3.16 33.14
N PRO A 542 -21.55 -2.38 34.10
CA PRO A 542 -20.26 -1.72 33.92
C PRO A 542 -19.11 -2.71 33.67
N ARG A 543 -18.50 -2.62 32.46
CA ARG A 543 -17.49 -3.51 31.86
C ARG A 543 -18.04 -4.73 31.09
N GLU A 544 -19.35 -4.91 31.03
CA GLU A 544 -20.02 -6.00 30.33
C GLU A 544 -21.20 -5.44 29.50
N ASN A 545 -20.91 -4.39 28.71
CA ASN A 545 -21.88 -3.81 27.77
C ASN A 545 -22.20 -4.87 26.69
N HIS A 546 -23.45 -5.31 26.61
CA HIS A 546 -23.90 -6.40 25.74
C HIS A 546 -25.23 -6.08 25.06
N VAL A 547 -25.36 -6.39 23.77
CA VAL A 547 -26.59 -6.17 23.00
C VAL A 547 -26.87 -7.34 22.05
N GLU A 548 -28.10 -7.82 22.05
CA GLU A 548 -28.60 -8.90 21.21
C GLU A 548 -29.84 -8.44 20.44
N ALA A 549 -29.87 -8.68 19.12
CA ALA A 549 -31.04 -8.37 18.29
C ALA A 549 -31.27 -9.44 17.21
N LYS A 550 -32.52 -9.58 16.76
CA LYS A 550 -32.88 -10.46 15.63
C LYS A 550 -33.53 -9.67 14.49
N LYS A 551 -33.40 -10.18 13.26
CA LYS A 551 -34.04 -9.63 12.05
C LYS A 551 -34.64 -10.76 11.21
N GLY A 552 -35.95 -10.93 11.32
CA GLY A 552 -36.70 -12.08 10.79
C GLY A 552 -36.67 -13.30 11.71
N ASP A 553 -37.53 -14.29 11.42
CA ASP A 553 -37.79 -15.44 12.31
C ASP A 553 -37.17 -16.77 11.82
N VAL A 554 -36.47 -16.75 10.68
CA VAL A 554 -35.83 -17.94 10.08
C VAL A 554 -34.43 -18.13 10.68
N ALA A 555 -34.03 -19.38 10.88
CA ALA A 555 -32.63 -19.73 11.16
C ALA A 555 -31.73 -19.15 10.05
N GLY A 556 -30.97 -18.11 10.41
CA GLY A 556 -30.37 -17.19 9.44
C GLY A 556 -28.91 -16.88 9.74
N SER A 557 -28.47 -15.74 9.21
CA SER A 557 -27.08 -15.28 9.33
C SER A 557 -26.72 -14.95 10.78
N THR A 558 -25.44 -15.00 11.13
CA THR A 558 -24.94 -14.61 12.46
C THR A 558 -23.97 -13.45 12.31
N LEU A 559 -24.22 -12.35 13.03
CA LEU A 559 -23.35 -11.17 13.07
C LEU A 559 -22.84 -10.96 14.49
N SER A 560 -21.63 -11.44 14.78
CA SER A 560 -20.94 -11.14 16.06
C SER A 560 -20.01 -9.94 15.88
N PHE A 561 -20.06 -8.98 16.80
CA PHE A 561 -19.13 -7.86 16.86
C PHE A 561 -18.66 -7.58 18.28
N GLY A 562 -17.42 -7.09 18.43
CA GLY A 562 -16.83 -6.87 19.74
C GLY A 562 -15.76 -5.78 19.76
N THR A 563 -15.74 -4.97 20.81
CA THR A 563 -14.66 -4.01 21.08
C THR A 563 -14.13 -4.06 22.50
N VAL A 564 -12.81 -3.97 22.65
CA VAL A 564 -12.20 -3.76 23.97
C VAL A 564 -12.25 -2.27 24.36
N SER A 565 -12.09 -1.35 23.40
CA SER A 565 -12.13 0.11 23.63
C SER A 565 -12.39 0.91 22.35
N GLY A 566 -13.16 2.00 22.46
CA GLY A 566 -13.64 2.81 21.32
C GLY A 566 -15.04 2.41 20.86
N ALA A 567 -15.71 3.26 20.08
CA ALA A 567 -17.11 3.09 19.72
C ALA A 567 -17.34 2.04 18.61
N CYS A 568 -18.37 1.20 18.78
CA CYS A 568 -18.96 0.39 17.73
C CYS A 568 -20.25 1.03 17.22
N GLU A 569 -20.44 1.06 15.91
CA GLU A 569 -21.61 1.60 15.24
C GLU A 569 -22.07 0.62 14.15
N ILE A 570 -23.18 -0.09 14.40
CA ILE A 570 -23.70 -1.12 13.52
C ILE A 570 -24.99 -0.63 12.87
N ARG A 571 -25.06 -0.66 11.54
CA ARG A 571 -26.21 -0.21 10.73
C ARG A 571 -26.73 -1.37 9.89
N ILE A 572 -28.02 -1.70 9.98
CA ILE A 572 -28.60 -2.84 9.24
C ILE A 572 -29.83 -2.40 8.43
N GLY A 573 -29.73 -2.50 7.10
CA GLY A 573 -30.80 -2.15 6.18
C GLY A 573 -30.84 -0.66 5.83
N LYS A 574 -32.04 -0.10 5.77
CA LYS A 574 -32.23 1.35 5.61
C LYS A 574 -32.18 2.00 7.00
N VAL A 575 -31.51 3.15 7.02
CA VAL A 575 -31.38 4.12 8.12
C VAL A 575 -31.69 5.47 7.50
#